data_AF-A0A961RCJ7-F1
#
_entry.id   AF-A0A961RCJ7-F1
#
_cell.length_a   1.000
_cell.length_b   1.000
_cell.length_c   1.000
_cell.angle_alpha   90.00
_cell.angle_beta   90.00
_cell.angle_gamma   90.00
#
_symmetry.space_group_name_H-M   'P 1'
#
loop_
_entity.id
_entity.type
_entity.pdbx_description
1 polymer ?
#
loop_
_entity_poly.entity_id
_entity_poly.type
_entity_poly.pdbx_seq_one_letter_code
_entity_poly.pdbx_strand_id
1 'polypeptide(L)'
;LLTGETIDAGTARDFGLVNRVVPAGYLAQVTKKYADTIASKSPLTVKIGKEAFYNQAEMGLAEAYDYTAAVMVENMLARDAEEGISAFIEKRHPEWTGE
;
A
#
# COMPACT_ATOMS: atom_id res chain seq x y z
N LEU A 1 -25.30 2.00 11.46
CA LEU A 1 -25.06 1.05 12.58
C LEU A 1 -26.37 0.65 13.26
N LEU A 2 -27.18 1.60 13.74
CA LEU A 2 -28.39 1.30 14.51
C LEU A 2 -29.60 0.82 13.66
N THR A 3 -29.58 1.02 12.35
CA THR A 3 -30.68 0.63 11.44
C THR A 3 -30.64 -0.84 11.02
N GLY A 4 -29.47 -1.48 11.06
CA GLY A 4 -29.31 -2.89 10.65
C GLY A 4 -29.56 -3.17 9.16
N GLU A 5 -29.71 -2.13 8.33
CA GLU A 5 -29.99 -2.29 6.90
C GLU A 5 -28.80 -2.91 6.17
N THR A 6 -29.09 -3.89 5.31
CA THR A 6 -28.10 -4.49 4.44
C THR A 6 -27.87 -3.63 3.21
N ILE A 7 -26.65 -3.64 2.71
CA ILE A 7 -26.26 -2.95 1.48
C ILE A 7 -25.71 -3.95 0.48
N ASP A 8 -25.90 -3.69 -0.81
CA ASP A 8 -25.27 -4.48 -1.85
C ASP A 8 -23.79 -4.11 -2.03
N ALA A 9 -23.08 -4.90 -2.86
CA ALA A 9 -21.66 -4.69 -3.08
C ALA A 9 -21.34 -3.34 -3.74
N GLY A 10 -22.22 -2.85 -4.63
CA GLY A 10 -22.06 -1.56 -5.30
C GLY A 10 -22.09 -0.41 -4.30
N THR A 11 -23.10 -0.42 -3.43
CA THR A 11 -23.27 0.55 -2.34
C THR A 11 -22.09 0.47 -1.36
N ALA A 12 -21.64 -0.73 -0.99
CA ALA A 12 -20.48 -0.90 -0.12
C ALA A 12 -19.19 -0.28 -0.70
N ARG A 13 -19.00 -0.35 -2.02
CA ARG A 13 -17.89 0.32 -2.69
C ARG A 13 -18.04 1.83 -2.65
N ASP A 14 -19.22 2.35 -2.93
CA ASP A 14 -19.48 3.78 -2.98
C ASP A 14 -19.33 4.44 -1.59
N PHE A 15 -19.59 3.68 -0.52
CA PHE A 15 -19.33 4.11 0.87
C PHE A 15 -17.86 3.93 1.29
N GLY A 16 -17.00 3.35 0.45
CA GLY A 16 -15.58 3.10 0.75
C GLY A 16 -15.34 1.90 1.67
N LEU A 17 -16.34 1.06 1.93
CA LEU A 17 -16.19 -0.15 2.75
C LEU A 17 -15.39 -1.24 2.03
N VAL A 18 -15.50 -1.29 0.69
CA VAL A 18 -14.69 -2.17 -0.16
C VAL A 18 -14.06 -1.38 -1.31
N ASN A 19 -12.83 -1.74 -1.68
CA ASN A 19 -12.09 -1.00 -2.71
C ASN A 19 -12.57 -1.28 -4.15
N ARG A 20 -13.17 -2.45 -4.40
CA ARG A 20 -13.60 -2.86 -5.75
C ARG A 20 -14.67 -3.95 -5.70
N VAL A 21 -15.57 -3.91 -6.68
CA VAL A 21 -16.58 -4.94 -6.93
C VAL A 21 -16.31 -5.58 -8.29
N VAL A 22 -16.37 -6.90 -8.36
CA VAL A 22 -16.18 -7.68 -9.58
C VAL A 22 -17.22 -8.81 -9.64
N PRO A 23 -17.53 -9.38 -10.82
CA PRO A 23 -18.36 -10.57 -10.89
C PRO A 23 -17.73 -11.72 -10.09
N ALA A 24 -18.55 -12.54 -9.43
CA ALA A 24 -18.08 -13.54 -8.46
C ALA A 24 -17.00 -14.48 -9.02
N GLY A 25 -17.13 -14.92 -10.28
CA GLY A 25 -16.16 -15.79 -10.94
C GLY A 25 -14.76 -15.18 -11.14
N TYR A 26 -14.63 -13.85 -11.04
CA TYR A 26 -13.37 -13.13 -11.22
C TYR A 26 -12.69 -12.75 -9.90
N LEU A 27 -13.32 -12.97 -8.74
CA LEU A 27 -12.81 -12.52 -7.45
C LEU A 27 -11.39 -13.03 -7.19
N ALA A 28 -11.16 -14.33 -7.34
CA ALA A 28 -9.84 -14.93 -7.10
C ALA A 28 -8.77 -14.37 -8.05
N GLN A 29 -9.09 -14.26 -9.34
CA GLN A 29 -8.17 -13.72 -10.35
C GLN A 29 -7.77 -12.27 -10.05
N VAL A 30 -8.75 -11.42 -9.72
CA VAL A 30 -8.52 -9.99 -9.50
C VAL A 30 -7.77 -9.77 -8.19
N THR A 31 -8.14 -10.46 -7.11
CA THR A 31 -7.41 -10.38 -5.84
C THR A 31 -5.98 -10.90 -5.98
N LYS A 32 -5.78 -12.01 -6.71
CA LYS A 32 -4.44 -12.55 -6.98
C LYS A 32 -3.57 -11.57 -7.77
N LYS A 33 -4.13 -10.92 -8.80
CA LYS A 33 -3.45 -9.86 -9.55
C LYS A 33 -2.95 -8.74 -8.63
N TYR A 34 -3.77 -8.30 -7.68
CA TYR A 34 -3.35 -7.28 -6.71
C TYR A 34 -2.26 -7.78 -5.77
N ALA A 35 -2.42 -8.98 -5.23
CA ALA A 35 -1.43 -9.59 -4.36
C ALA A 35 -0.07 -9.72 -5.07
N ASP A 36 -0.06 -10.18 -6.33
CA ASP A 36 1.15 -10.33 -7.13
C ASP A 36 1.79 -8.98 -7.46
N THR A 37 0.97 -7.94 -7.71
CA THR A 37 1.47 -6.58 -7.95
C THR A 37 2.13 -5.99 -6.71
N ILE A 38 1.58 -6.25 -5.51
CA ILE A 38 2.15 -5.79 -4.25
C ILE A 38 3.42 -6.59 -3.91
N ALA A 39 3.37 -7.91 -4.11
CA ALA A 39 4.49 -8.81 -3.88
C ALA A 39 5.67 -8.58 -4.84
N SER A 40 5.45 -7.91 -5.99
CA SER A 40 6.52 -7.52 -6.90
C SER A 40 7.31 -6.27 -6.45
N LYS A 41 7.01 -5.72 -5.27
CA LYS A 41 7.67 -4.55 -4.68
C LYS A 41 8.52 -4.99 -3.49
N SER A 42 9.41 -4.11 -3.02
CA SER A 42 10.16 -4.34 -1.78
C SER A 42 9.19 -4.63 -0.62
N PRO A 43 9.30 -5.80 0.04
CA PRO A 43 8.45 -6.11 1.18
C PRO A 43 8.72 -5.19 2.37
N LEU A 44 9.97 -4.73 2.54
CA LEU A 44 10.36 -3.79 3.59
C LEU A 44 9.74 -2.41 3.35
N THR A 45 9.87 -1.85 2.14
CA THR A 45 9.28 -0.54 1.81
C THR A 45 7.76 -0.57 1.87
N VAL A 46 7.11 -1.65 1.42
CA VAL A 46 5.65 -1.81 1.53
C VAL A 46 5.20 -1.83 3.00
N LYS A 47 5.93 -2.53 3.87
CA LYS A 47 5.64 -2.56 5.31
C LYS A 47 5.76 -1.16 5.92
N ILE A 48 6.90 -0.49 5.70
CA ILE A 48 7.19 0.85 6.23
C ILE A 48 6.11 1.85 5.77
N GLY A 49 5.81 1.89 4.47
CA GLY A 49 4.82 2.83 3.93
C GLY A 49 3.41 2.59 4.47
N LYS A 50 3.01 1.32 4.66
CA LYS A 50 1.70 0.98 5.22
C LYS A 50 1.59 1.38 6.70
N GLU A 51 2.63 1.11 7.49
CA GLU A 51 2.68 1.51 8.90
C GLU A 51 2.63 3.04 9.04
N ALA A 52 3.44 3.75 8.27
CA ALA A 52 3.47 5.20 8.28
C ALA A 52 2.12 5.82 7.85
N PHE A 53 1.44 5.22 6.87
CA PHE A 53 0.09 5.65 6.46
C PHE A 53 -0.93 5.58 7.60
N TYR A 54 -0.97 4.48 8.35
CA TYR A 54 -1.92 4.35 9.46
C TYR A 54 -1.55 5.23 10.65
N ASN A 55 -0.27 5.37 10.95
CA ASN A 55 0.17 6.22 12.06
C ASN A 55 -0.11 7.71 11.78
N GLN A 56 0.16 8.19 10.57
CA GLN A 56 -0.07 9.60 10.23
C GLN A 56 -1.56 9.97 10.16
N ALA A 57 -2.46 9.00 9.93
CA ALA A 57 -3.88 9.27 9.74
C ALA A 57 -4.55 9.85 11.00
N GLU A 58 -3.97 9.58 12.16
CA GLU A 58 -4.43 10.07 13.47
C GLU A 58 -3.72 11.36 13.90
N MET A 59 -2.74 11.85 13.12
CA MET A 59 -1.91 13.00 13.45
C MET A 59 -2.48 14.31 12.88
N GLY A 60 -2.10 15.43 13.51
CA GLY A 60 -2.28 16.74 12.89
C GLY A 60 -1.37 16.92 11.67
N LEU A 61 -1.78 17.73 10.69
CA LEU A 61 -1.08 17.85 9.41
C LEU A 61 0.43 18.14 9.55
N ALA A 62 0.82 19.09 10.41
CA ALA A 62 2.22 19.44 10.60
C ALA A 62 3.04 18.27 11.17
N GLU A 63 2.50 17.59 12.19
CA GLU A 63 3.12 16.41 12.80
C GLU A 63 3.22 15.24 11.81
N ALA A 64 2.17 15.02 11.00
CA ALA A 64 2.18 14.01 9.94
C ALA A 64 3.31 14.26 8.92
N TYR A 65 3.56 15.53 8.54
CA TYR A 65 4.67 15.89 7.66
C TYR A 65 6.03 15.60 8.31
N ASP A 66 6.23 16.03 9.55
CA ASP A 66 7.49 15.80 10.27
C ASP A 66 7.77 14.30 10.43
N TYR A 67 6.75 13.52 10.84
CA TYR A 67 6.84 12.08 11.00
C TYR A 67 7.15 11.37 9.67
N THR A 68 6.39 11.65 8.61
CA THR A 68 6.57 10.95 7.33
C THR A 68 7.88 11.34 6.64
N ALA A 69 8.38 12.57 6.84
CA ALA A 69 9.71 12.97 6.39
C ALA A 69 10.81 12.15 7.08
N ALA A 70 10.72 11.95 8.40
CA ALA A 70 11.66 11.11 9.14
C ALA A 70 11.63 9.65 8.65
N VAL A 71 10.43 9.07 8.48
CA VAL A 71 10.26 7.71 7.93
C VAL A 71 10.89 7.59 6.53
N MET A 72 10.72 8.61 5.68
CA MET A 72 11.32 8.61 4.35
C MET A 72 12.85 8.59 4.42
N VAL A 73 13.45 9.39 5.31
CA VAL A 73 14.91 9.42 5.52
C VAL A 73 15.42 8.07 6.01
N GLU A 74 14.74 7.44 6.96
CA GLU A 74 15.10 6.10 7.43
C GLU A 74 14.99 5.05 6.32
N ASN A 75 13.90 5.09 5.53
CA ASN A 75 13.70 4.16 4.42
C ASN A 75 14.78 4.30 3.33
N MET A 76 15.38 5.47 3.13
CA MET A 76 16.50 5.64 2.19
C MET A 76 17.77 4.88 2.62
N LEU A 77 17.88 4.46 3.87
CA LEU A 77 19.01 3.67 4.37
C LEU A 77 18.83 2.16 4.11
N ALA A 78 17.65 1.73 3.67
CA ALA A 78 17.38 0.34 3.30
C ALA A 78 18.04 -0.03 1.97
N ARG A 79 18.54 -1.27 1.86
CA ARG A 79 19.18 -1.75 0.62
C ARG A 79 18.20 -1.79 -0.54
N ASP A 80 16.96 -2.18 -0.28
CA ASP A 80 15.88 -2.18 -1.26
C ASP A 80 15.56 -0.77 -1.78
N ALA A 81 15.79 0.29 -0.99
CA ALA A 81 15.62 1.66 -1.48
C ALA A 81 16.74 2.06 -2.45
N GLU A 82 17.98 1.72 -2.11
CA GLU A 82 19.15 1.90 -3.00
C GLU A 82 18.97 1.13 -4.32
N GLU A 83 18.58 -0.14 -4.23
CA GLU A 83 18.32 -1.01 -5.36
C GLU A 83 17.17 -0.48 -6.24
N GLY A 84 16.07 -0.03 -5.62
CA GLY A 84 14.94 0.52 -6.36
C GLY A 84 15.32 1.77 -7.17
N ILE A 85 16.13 2.66 -6.59
CA ILE A 85 16.67 3.84 -7.27
C ILE A 85 17.62 3.42 -8.40
N SER A 86 18.54 2.50 -8.11
CA SER A 86 19.55 2.02 -9.07
C SER A 86 18.89 1.33 -10.27
N ALA A 87 17.97 0.40 -10.03
CA ALA A 87 17.22 -0.30 -11.07
C ALA A 87 16.40 0.66 -11.95
N PHE A 88 15.83 1.72 -11.36
CA PHE A 88 15.13 2.75 -12.12
C PHE A 88 16.06 3.53 -13.04
N ILE A 89 17.21 4.00 -12.51
CA ILE A 89 18.23 4.74 -13.29
C ILE A 89 18.79 3.87 -14.43
N GLU A 90 19.05 2.60 -14.14
CA GLU A 90 19.61 1.61 -15.07
C GLU A 90 18.56 0.99 -16.01
N LYS A 91 17.27 1.30 -15.82
CA LYS A 91 16.13 0.78 -16.60
C LYS A 91 16.04 -0.76 -16.61
N ARG A 92 16.34 -1.37 -15.46
CA ARG A 92 16.20 -2.82 -15.24
C ARG A 92 15.13 -3.13 -14.22
N HIS A 93 14.78 -4.41 -14.11
CA HIS A 93 13.94 -4.86 -13.00
C HIS A 93 14.77 -4.90 -11.70
N PRO A 94 14.19 -4.45 -10.58
CA PRO A 94 14.84 -4.51 -9.29
C PRO A 94 14.81 -5.92 -8.69
N GLU A 95 15.84 -6.26 -7.93
CA GLU A 95 15.95 -7.50 -7.15
C GLU A 95 15.79 -7.20 -5.66
N TRP A 96 14.61 -7.48 -5.10
CA TRP A 96 14.32 -7.19 -3.69
C TRP A 96 14.85 -8.26 -2.76
N THR A 97 15.61 -7.87 -1.73
CA THR A 97 16.07 -8.77 -0.66
C THR A 97 15.25 -8.62 0.62
N GLY A 98 14.48 -7.52 0.76
CA GLY A 98 13.75 -7.21 1.98
C GLY A 98 14.60 -6.60 3.09
N GLU A 99 15.73 -6.01 2.72
CA GLU A 99 16.72 -5.37 3.60
C GLU A 99 16.94 -3.88 3.25
#